data_AF-A0A934A4N1-F1
#
_entry.id   AF-A0A934A4N1-F1
#
_cell.length_a   1.000
_cell.length_b   1.000
_cell.length_c   1.000
_cell.angle_alpha   90.00
_cell.angle_beta   90.00
_cell.angle_gamma   90.00
#
_symmetry.space_group_name_H-M   'P 1'
#
loop_
_entity.id
_entity.type
_entity.pdbx_description
1 polymer ?
#
loop_
_entity_poly.entity_id
_entity_poly.type
_entity_poly.pdbx_seq_one_letter_code
_entity_poly.pdbx_strand_id
1 'polypeptide(L)'
;MAVYEGYEAANDYMLNVAKACAAAAAKAPAMTGKLGLRMEILTGEDLEPMIQVLETLGKTSAFQLHDATAFRAYQKEGILPPVLLLGADLTRPPMWNCGGCGFASCGDYLEYTQRNKGVGVGAYGPSCLWKVIDFGVAADHACACAGMHRAEARIMFSLGAVSMFLNRLEGCSFVLGLPIGPVGQNRWFDRMPWTKVINYEQRMMTQMAGAPNLFMAFSGGGRPIVKTKPRWWEEPTFMKMETDEPYMEAMAQGQAEVYEKIMDYAGVLPTEDDLKEEN
;
A
#
# COMPACT_ATOMS: atom_id res chain seq x y z
N MET A 1 13.33 38.52 -1.57
CA MET A 1 12.10 39.04 -2.19
C MET A 1 10.94 38.56 -1.34
N ALA A 2 10.03 39.43 -0.86
CA ALA A 2 8.95 39.10 0.08
C ALA A 2 7.59 38.90 -0.62
N VAL A 3 7.60 38.22 -1.76
CA VAL A 3 6.41 37.85 -2.52
C VAL A 3 6.52 36.37 -2.80
N TYR A 4 5.47 35.62 -2.46
CA TYR A 4 5.37 34.18 -2.66
C TYR A 4 4.31 33.91 -3.73
N GLU A 5 4.58 32.99 -4.64
CA GLU A 5 3.55 32.41 -5.51
C GLU A 5 2.65 31.49 -4.64
N GLY A 6 1.33 31.61 -4.79
CA GLY A 6 0.38 31.02 -3.84
C GLY A 6 0.32 29.50 -3.90
N TYR A 7 0.38 28.92 -5.10
CA TYR A 7 0.37 27.47 -5.28
C TYR A 7 1.70 26.83 -4.88
N GLU A 8 2.84 27.44 -5.21
CA GLU A 8 4.17 27.01 -4.77
C GLU A 8 4.24 27.01 -3.24
N ALA A 9 3.89 28.11 -2.59
CA ALA A 9 3.90 28.20 -1.13
C ALA A 9 2.93 27.20 -0.47
N ALA A 10 1.77 26.95 -1.08
CA ALA A 10 0.82 25.95 -0.59
C ALA A 10 1.34 24.52 -0.77
N ASN A 11 2.02 24.20 -1.88
CA ASN A 11 2.65 22.91 -2.08
C ASN A 11 3.81 22.69 -1.09
N ASP A 12 4.64 23.70 -0.86
CA ASP A 12 5.71 23.67 0.15
C ASP A 12 5.16 23.42 1.56
N TYR A 13 3.98 23.97 1.85
CA TYR A 13 3.30 23.77 3.13
C TYR A 13 2.87 22.31 3.36
N MET A 14 2.69 21.49 2.32
CA MET A 14 2.25 20.09 2.46
C MET A 14 3.23 19.25 3.29
N LEU A 15 4.53 19.55 3.24
CA LEU A 15 5.51 18.86 4.10
C LEU A 15 5.29 19.19 5.58
N ASN A 16 4.87 20.42 5.91
CA ASN A 16 4.54 20.80 7.28
C ASN A 16 3.26 20.10 7.74
N VAL A 17 2.28 19.94 6.85
CA VAL A 17 1.08 19.13 7.13
C VAL A 17 1.48 17.67 7.38
N ALA A 18 2.39 17.08 6.60
CA ALA A 18 2.89 15.73 6.84
C ALA A 18 3.54 15.55 8.21
N LYS A 19 4.32 16.53 8.67
CA LYS A 19 4.88 16.55 10.03
C LYS A 19 3.79 16.63 11.09
N ALA A 20 2.76 17.46 10.87
CA ALA A 20 1.61 17.55 11.78
C ALA A 20 0.83 16.22 11.85
N CYS A 21 0.61 15.56 10.71
CA CYS A 21 -0.03 14.25 10.63
C CYS A 21 0.78 13.18 11.39
N ALA A 22 2.11 13.18 11.26
CA ALA A 22 2.98 12.28 12.02
C ALA A 22 2.86 12.52 13.54
N ALA A 23 2.83 13.78 13.97
CA ALA A 23 2.60 14.12 15.36
C ALA A 23 1.22 13.68 15.86
N ALA A 24 0.18 13.81 15.05
CA ALA A 24 -1.17 13.36 15.36
C ALA A 24 -1.25 11.83 15.51
N ALA A 25 -0.64 11.07 14.58
CA ALA A 25 -0.57 9.62 14.68
C ALA A 25 0.17 9.15 15.95
N ALA A 26 1.26 9.81 16.34
CA ALA A 26 2.00 9.50 17.57
C ALA A 26 1.21 9.78 18.85
N LYS A 27 0.19 10.65 18.79
CA LYS A 27 -0.69 11.00 19.92
C LYS A 27 -2.00 10.23 19.93
N ALA A 28 -2.21 9.36 18.96
CA ALA A 28 -3.41 8.55 18.89
C ALA A 28 -3.61 7.71 20.16
N PRO A 29 -4.83 7.65 20.71
CA PRO A 29 -5.13 6.76 21.83
C PRO A 29 -4.96 5.31 21.39
N ALA A 30 -4.37 4.48 22.25
CA ALA A 30 -4.12 3.07 21.98
C ALA A 30 -4.64 2.21 23.12
N MET A 31 -5.41 1.18 22.79
CA MET A 31 -5.93 0.21 23.75
C MET A 31 -4.80 -0.64 24.33
N THR A 32 -3.86 -1.08 23.49
CA THR A 32 -2.77 -1.97 23.92
C THR A 32 -1.62 -1.22 24.57
N GLY A 33 -1.48 0.09 24.33
CA GLY A 33 -0.33 0.90 24.74
C GLY A 33 1.01 0.43 24.15
N LYS A 34 0.99 -0.54 23.22
CA LYS A 34 2.17 -1.25 22.71
C LYS A 34 2.16 -1.35 21.19
N LEU A 35 1.67 -0.32 20.48
CA LEU A 35 1.60 -0.35 19.03
C LEU A 35 2.99 -0.43 18.38
N GLY A 36 3.99 0.27 18.93
CA GLY A 36 5.33 0.33 18.33
C GLY A 36 5.30 1.00 16.95
N LEU A 37 4.53 2.07 16.83
CA LEU A 37 4.35 2.82 15.60
C LEU A 37 5.70 3.36 15.09
N ARG A 38 6.01 3.09 13.83
CA ARG A 38 7.14 3.66 13.08
C ARG A 38 6.58 4.54 11.97
N MET A 39 7.30 5.61 11.66
CA MET A 39 6.88 6.58 10.65
C MET A 39 8.08 7.09 9.87
N GLU A 40 7.85 7.39 8.60
CA GLU A 40 8.82 7.98 7.69
C GLU A 40 8.09 8.91 6.73
N ILE A 41 8.66 10.06 6.39
CA ILE A 41 8.07 10.98 5.40
C ILE A 41 8.98 10.97 4.17
N LEU A 42 8.42 10.57 3.03
CA LEU A 42 9.11 10.53 1.75
C LEU A 42 8.76 11.76 0.92
N THR A 43 9.76 12.31 0.24
CA THR A 43 9.65 13.49 -0.64
C THR A 43 10.60 13.39 -1.82
N GLY A 44 10.28 14.08 -2.92
CA GLY A 44 11.22 14.25 -4.03
C GLY A 44 11.67 12.93 -4.65
N GLU A 45 12.98 12.76 -4.81
CA GLU A 45 13.60 11.62 -5.50
C GLU A 45 13.34 10.27 -4.81
N ASP A 46 13.15 10.25 -3.49
CA ASP A 46 12.82 9.04 -2.72
C ASP A 46 11.48 8.39 -3.10
N LEU A 47 10.61 9.14 -3.78
CA LEU A 47 9.34 8.65 -4.30
C LEU A 47 9.49 7.96 -5.67
N GLU A 48 10.58 8.17 -6.39
CA GLU A 48 10.77 7.58 -7.73
C GLU A 48 10.80 6.03 -7.69
N PRO A 49 11.56 5.37 -6.79
CA PRO A 49 11.54 3.91 -6.68
C PRO A 49 10.13 3.37 -6.36
N MET A 50 9.39 4.09 -5.49
CA MET A 50 8.02 3.72 -5.13
C MET A 50 7.10 3.72 -6.37
N ILE A 51 7.19 4.76 -7.20
CA ILE A 51 6.38 4.92 -8.40
C ILE A 51 6.70 3.81 -9.41
N GLN A 52 7.97 3.48 -9.61
CA GLN A 52 8.37 2.42 -10.55
C GLN A 52 7.89 1.04 -10.13
N VAL A 53 7.93 0.72 -8.84
CA VAL A 53 7.38 -0.55 -8.33
C VAL A 53 5.85 -0.55 -8.51
N LEU A 54 5.16 0.56 -8.24
CA LEU A 54 3.73 0.70 -8.51
C LEU A 54 3.40 0.50 -10.00
N GLU A 55 4.18 1.07 -10.92
CA GLU A 55 4.02 0.89 -12.37
C GLU A 55 4.18 -0.58 -12.76
N THR A 56 5.18 -1.25 -12.19
CA THR A 56 5.46 -2.66 -12.48
C THR A 56 4.34 -3.56 -11.96
N LEU A 57 3.90 -3.35 -10.71
CA LEU A 57 2.71 -4.02 -10.16
C LEU A 57 1.43 -3.66 -10.96
N GLY A 58 1.37 -2.44 -11.49
CA GLY A 58 0.27 -1.93 -12.30
C GLY A 58 0.05 -2.68 -13.61
N LYS A 59 1.08 -3.35 -14.16
CA LYS A 59 0.92 -4.25 -15.32
C LYS A 59 -0.12 -5.34 -15.08
N THR A 60 -0.29 -5.75 -13.84
CA THR A 60 -1.10 -6.91 -13.47
C THR A 60 -2.20 -6.60 -12.45
N SER A 61 -2.19 -5.39 -11.87
CA SER A 61 -3.16 -4.90 -10.90
C SER A 61 -3.66 -3.51 -11.26
N ALA A 62 -4.95 -3.39 -11.61
CA ALA A 62 -5.59 -2.10 -11.86
C ALA A 62 -5.52 -1.16 -10.65
N PHE A 63 -5.53 -1.71 -9.42
CA PHE A 63 -5.41 -0.92 -8.20
C PHE A 63 -4.04 -0.21 -8.10
N GLN A 64 -2.97 -0.93 -8.40
CA GLN A 64 -1.61 -0.38 -8.35
C GLN A 64 -1.34 0.56 -9.53
N LEU A 65 -1.88 0.22 -10.71
CA LEU A 65 -1.85 1.11 -11.88
C LEU A 65 -2.54 2.44 -11.59
N HIS A 66 -3.59 2.41 -10.76
CA HIS A 66 -4.30 3.62 -10.39
C HIS A 66 -3.42 4.61 -9.64
N ASP A 67 -2.69 4.12 -8.65
CA ASP A 67 -1.84 4.98 -7.86
C ASP A 67 -0.59 5.40 -8.67
N ALA A 68 0.03 4.47 -9.41
CA ALA A 68 1.16 4.74 -10.30
C ALA A 68 0.90 5.92 -11.26
N THR A 69 -0.24 5.90 -11.96
CA THR A 69 -0.52 6.93 -12.97
C THR A 69 -0.81 8.29 -12.34
N ALA A 70 -1.45 8.32 -11.16
CA ALA A 70 -1.68 9.56 -10.42
C ALA A 70 -0.34 10.20 -10.01
N PHE A 71 0.55 9.41 -9.40
CA PHE A 71 1.88 9.91 -9.00
C PHE A 71 2.70 10.41 -10.19
N ARG A 72 2.71 9.69 -11.32
CA ARG A 72 3.40 10.14 -12.53
C ARG A 72 2.82 11.44 -13.10
N ALA A 73 1.49 11.61 -13.05
CA ALA A 73 0.87 12.87 -13.47
C ALA A 73 1.34 14.03 -12.60
N TYR A 74 1.35 13.86 -11.27
CA TYR A 74 1.80 14.91 -10.34
C TYR A 74 3.29 15.20 -10.44
N GLN A 75 4.11 14.18 -10.71
CA GLN A 75 5.54 14.36 -10.97
C GLN A 75 5.77 15.21 -12.22
N LYS A 76 5.04 14.95 -13.31
CA LYS A 76 5.12 15.75 -14.55
C LYS A 76 4.64 17.19 -14.36
N GLU A 77 3.63 17.40 -13.52
CA GLU A 77 3.14 18.72 -13.14
C GLU A 77 4.06 19.45 -12.13
N GLY A 78 5.10 18.79 -11.60
CA GLY A 78 6.02 19.39 -10.62
C GLY A 78 5.40 19.55 -9.22
N ILE A 79 4.32 18.83 -8.93
CA ILE A 79 3.53 18.94 -7.69
C ILE A 79 3.51 17.62 -6.92
N LEU A 80 4.61 16.89 -6.89
CA LEU A 80 4.63 15.59 -6.21
C LEU A 80 4.41 15.76 -4.69
N PRO A 81 3.37 15.16 -4.09
CA PRO A 81 3.07 15.38 -2.68
C PRO A 81 4.02 14.60 -1.76
N PRO A 82 4.33 15.11 -0.55
CA PRO A 82 4.95 14.30 0.49
C PRO A 82 4.07 13.10 0.86
N VAL A 83 4.70 11.96 1.16
CA VAL A 83 4.02 10.73 1.59
C VAL A 83 4.46 10.38 3.00
N LEU A 84 3.53 10.35 3.95
CA LEU A 84 3.75 9.82 5.29
C LEU A 84 3.53 8.30 5.29
N LEU A 85 4.58 7.52 5.49
CA LEU A 85 4.49 6.09 5.79
C LEU A 85 4.22 5.88 7.28
N LEU A 86 3.27 5.00 7.59
CA LEU A 86 2.90 4.58 8.94
C LEU A 86 3.02 3.06 9.01
N GLY A 87 3.84 2.53 9.91
CA GLY A 87 4.07 1.09 10.03
C GLY A 87 4.05 0.60 11.47
N ALA A 88 3.64 -0.64 11.68
CA ALA A 88 3.72 -1.28 12.99
C ALA A 88 3.87 -2.80 12.87
N ASP A 89 4.45 -3.43 13.89
CA ASP A 89 4.38 -4.88 14.04
C ASP A 89 3.05 -5.27 14.71
N LEU A 90 2.10 -5.74 13.88
CA LEU A 90 0.77 -6.17 14.30
C LEU A 90 0.74 -7.64 14.75
N THR A 91 1.87 -8.34 14.66
CA THR A 91 1.97 -9.77 14.96
C THR A 91 2.23 -10.08 16.44
N ARG A 92 2.49 -9.05 17.25
CA ARG A 92 2.78 -9.20 18.68
C ARG A 92 1.57 -8.78 19.51
N PRO A 93 0.84 -9.72 20.13
CA PRO A 93 -0.37 -9.42 20.89
C PRO A 93 -0.04 -8.88 22.28
N PRO A 94 -0.99 -8.22 22.97
CA PRO A 94 -0.82 -7.73 24.35
C PRO A 94 -0.90 -8.84 25.42
N MET A 95 -1.02 -10.12 25.03
CA MET A 95 -1.14 -11.29 25.91
C MET A 95 -2.43 -11.36 26.74
N TRP A 96 -3.56 -10.90 26.19
CA TRP A 96 -4.87 -10.91 26.87
C TRP A 96 -5.70 -12.17 26.65
N ASN A 97 -5.29 -13.09 25.77
CA ASN A 97 -6.03 -14.33 25.45
C ASN A 97 -7.52 -14.10 25.07
N CYS A 98 -7.82 -12.98 24.40
CA CYS A 98 -9.18 -12.55 24.12
C CYS A 98 -9.93 -13.35 23.04
N GLY A 99 -9.25 -14.23 22.29
CA GLY A 99 -9.85 -14.97 21.18
C GLY A 99 -10.14 -14.18 19.89
N GLY A 100 -10.00 -12.85 19.87
CA GLY A 100 -10.40 -12.00 18.74
C GLY A 100 -9.64 -12.22 17.42
N CYS A 101 -8.50 -12.91 17.46
CA CYS A 101 -7.74 -13.34 16.27
C CYS A 101 -8.08 -14.77 15.81
N GLY A 102 -9.03 -15.45 16.46
CA GLY A 102 -9.44 -16.82 16.16
C GLY A 102 -8.67 -17.93 16.89
N PHE A 103 -7.67 -17.58 17.72
CA PHE A 103 -6.89 -18.53 18.51
C PHE A 103 -7.35 -18.58 19.97
N ALA A 104 -7.27 -19.75 20.62
CA ALA A 104 -7.70 -19.93 22.00
C ALA A 104 -6.84 -19.13 23.00
N SER A 105 -5.54 -19.02 22.75
CA SER A 105 -4.63 -18.17 23.53
C SER A 105 -3.70 -17.35 22.64
N CYS A 106 -3.12 -16.29 23.21
CA CYS A 106 -2.05 -15.54 22.56
C CYS A 106 -0.78 -16.38 22.38
N GLY A 107 -0.58 -17.41 23.22
CA GLY A 107 0.51 -18.38 23.05
C GLY A 107 0.35 -19.19 21.76
N ASP A 108 -0.83 -19.77 21.54
CA ASP A 108 -1.14 -20.55 20.33
C ASP A 108 -1.03 -19.68 19.07
N TYR A 109 -1.53 -18.44 19.15
CA TYR A 109 -1.38 -17.46 18.08
C TYR A 109 0.09 -17.16 17.76
N LEU A 110 0.93 -16.95 18.79
CA LEU A 110 2.36 -16.67 18.59
C LEU A 110 3.10 -17.87 18.01
N GLU A 111 2.84 -19.08 18.49
CA GLU A 111 3.42 -20.31 17.93
C GLU A 111 3.04 -20.47 16.46
N TYR A 112 1.75 -20.28 16.13
CA TYR A 112 1.29 -20.33 14.75
C TYR A 112 1.95 -19.26 13.90
N THR A 113 1.98 -18.01 14.38
CA THR A 113 2.55 -16.88 13.66
C THR A 113 4.04 -17.08 13.38
N GLN A 114 4.82 -17.61 14.34
CA GLN A 114 6.25 -17.89 14.13
C GLN A 114 6.52 -18.86 12.98
N ARG A 115 5.62 -19.84 12.76
CA ARG A 115 5.78 -20.87 11.71
C ARG A 115 5.09 -20.51 10.40
N ASN A 116 4.03 -19.70 10.46
CA ASN A 116 3.13 -19.45 9.33
C ASN A 116 3.04 -17.97 8.95
N LYS A 117 3.99 -17.12 9.41
CA LYS A 117 4.05 -15.72 9.01
C LYS A 117 4.30 -15.65 7.50
N GLY A 118 3.29 -15.20 6.76
CA GLY A 118 3.36 -15.08 5.30
C GLY A 118 3.19 -13.62 4.87
N VAL A 119 3.90 -13.23 3.82
CA VAL A 119 3.62 -11.99 3.08
C VAL A 119 2.54 -12.32 2.07
N GLY A 120 1.36 -11.69 2.22
CA GLY A 120 0.33 -11.71 1.17
C GLY A 120 0.73 -10.81 0.01
N VAL A 121 -0.20 -10.00 -0.49
CA VAL A 121 0.05 -9.03 -1.59
C VAL A 121 0.84 -7.78 -1.11
N GLY A 122 1.52 -7.84 0.04
CA GLY A 122 2.21 -6.70 0.65
C GLY A 122 1.83 -6.41 2.10
N ALA A 123 1.43 -7.45 2.85
CA ALA A 123 1.16 -7.37 4.28
C ALA A 123 1.52 -8.71 4.93
N TYR A 124 2.17 -8.67 6.09
CA TYR A 124 2.40 -9.89 6.87
C TYR A 124 1.18 -10.20 7.73
N GLY A 125 0.76 -11.47 7.72
CA GLY A 125 -0.25 -12.00 8.61
C GLY A 125 0.18 -13.32 9.24
N PRO A 126 -0.59 -13.85 10.21
CA PRO A 126 -1.81 -13.27 10.77
C PRO A 126 -1.55 -12.12 11.75
N SER A 127 -2.53 -11.23 11.95
CA SER A 127 -2.40 -10.02 12.80
C SER A 127 -3.29 -10.07 14.02
N CYS A 128 -2.83 -9.50 15.15
CA CYS A 128 -3.64 -9.35 16.34
C CYS A 128 -4.71 -8.27 16.13
N LEU A 129 -5.98 -8.60 16.39
CA LEU A 129 -7.12 -7.68 16.23
C LEU A 129 -6.92 -6.34 16.95
N TRP A 130 -6.47 -6.36 18.21
CA TRP A 130 -6.26 -5.14 18.99
C TRP A 130 -5.16 -4.25 18.41
N LYS A 131 -4.13 -4.86 17.84
CA LYS A 131 -3.03 -4.15 17.20
C LYS A 131 -3.48 -3.50 15.89
N VAL A 132 -4.33 -4.20 15.13
CA VAL A 132 -4.97 -3.65 13.92
C VAL A 132 -5.85 -2.45 14.28
N ILE A 133 -6.62 -2.53 15.36
CA ILE A 133 -7.45 -1.41 15.84
C ILE A 133 -6.57 -0.21 16.22
N ASP A 134 -5.57 -0.40 17.08
CA ASP A 134 -4.67 0.69 17.49
C ASP A 134 -3.96 1.32 16.29
N PHE A 135 -3.53 0.50 15.32
CA PHE A 135 -2.92 0.99 14.09
C PHE A 135 -3.89 1.79 13.23
N GLY A 136 -5.13 1.32 13.08
CA GLY A 136 -6.19 2.03 12.39
C GLY A 136 -6.51 3.38 13.04
N VAL A 137 -6.55 3.45 14.36
CA VAL A 137 -6.76 4.72 15.10
C VAL A 137 -5.61 5.69 14.86
N ALA A 138 -4.35 5.21 14.86
CA ALA A 138 -3.19 6.05 14.55
C ALA A 138 -3.23 6.61 13.12
N ALA A 139 -3.58 5.76 12.15
CA ALA A 139 -3.76 6.17 10.76
C ALA A 139 -4.90 7.18 10.60
N ASP A 140 -6.04 6.95 11.27
CA ASP A 140 -7.19 7.86 11.24
C ASP A 140 -6.86 9.23 11.86
N HIS A 141 -6.08 9.27 12.95
CA HIS A 141 -5.62 10.54 13.55
C HIS A 141 -4.74 11.35 12.59
N ALA A 142 -3.86 10.70 11.82
CA ALA A 142 -3.11 11.37 10.76
C ALA A 142 -4.04 11.92 9.67
N CYS A 143 -4.99 11.12 9.19
CA CYS A 143 -5.97 11.54 8.18
C CYS A 143 -6.82 12.73 8.66
N ALA A 144 -7.30 12.69 9.91
CA ALA A 144 -8.07 13.76 10.53
C ALA A 144 -7.24 15.06 10.60
N CYS A 145 -5.95 14.96 10.95
CA CYS A 145 -5.03 16.10 10.97
C CYS A 145 -4.85 16.74 9.58
N ALA A 146 -4.66 15.93 8.53
CA ALA A 146 -4.63 16.44 7.15
C ALA A 146 -5.91 17.21 6.80
N GLY A 147 -7.07 16.68 7.19
CA GLY A 147 -8.37 17.33 7.03
C GLY A 147 -8.50 18.65 7.79
N MET A 148 -7.91 18.77 8.99
CA MET A 148 -7.87 20.05 9.74
C MET A 148 -7.09 21.13 9.00
N HIS A 149 -6.06 20.74 8.25
CA HIS A 149 -5.30 21.62 7.38
C HIS A 149 -5.94 21.85 6.00
N ARG A 150 -7.13 21.27 5.75
CA ARG A 150 -7.80 21.29 4.43
C ARG A 150 -6.92 20.72 3.31
N ALA A 151 -5.95 19.89 3.64
CA ALA A 151 -5.13 19.19 2.67
C ALA A 151 -5.86 17.92 2.21
N GLU A 152 -5.96 17.72 0.90
CA GLU A 152 -6.45 16.46 0.37
C GLU A 152 -5.45 15.35 0.71
N ALA A 153 -5.94 14.25 1.29
CA ALA A 153 -5.12 13.10 1.60
C ALA A 153 -5.92 11.83 1.40
N ARG A 154 -5.27 10.77 0.92
CA ARG A 154 -5.91 9.47 0.71
C ARG A 154 -4.97 8.38 1.21
N ILE A 155 -5.33 7.72 2.31
CA ILE A 155 -4.52 6.61 2.80
C ILE A 155 -4.53 5.44 1.80
N MET A 156 -3.36 4.86 1.57
CA MET A 156 -3.09 3.91 0.48
C MET A 156 -2.39 2.67 1.01
N PHE A 157 -3.00 1.51 0.75
CA PHE A 157 -2.37 0.21 0.97
C PHE A 157 -1.24 -0.04 -0.04
N SER A 158 -1.41 0.39 -1.29
CA SER A 158 -0.45 0.25 -2.39
C SER A 158 0.95 0.78 -2.03
N LEU A 159 1.03 2.03 -1.60
CA LEU A 159 2.27 2.64 -1.13
C LEU A 159 2.83 1.93 0.11
N GLY A 160 1.96 1.48 1.00
CA GLY A 160 2.36 0.69 2.15
C GLY A 160 3.05 -0.62 1.73
N ALA A 161 2.40 -1.41 0.88
CA ALA A 161 2.95 -2.65 0.33
C ALA A 161 4.29 -2.43 -0.38
N VAL A 162 4.35 -1.42 -1.25
CA VAL A 162 5.58 -1.07 -1.99
C VAL A 162 6.70 -0.63 -1.07
N SER A 163 6.40 0.15 -0.03
CA SER A 163 7.41 0.57 0.94
C SER A 163 8.05 -0.63 1.64
N MET A 164 7.27 -1.67 1.93
CA MET A 164 7.77 -2.90 2.54
C MET A 164 8.64 -3.70 1.58
N PHE A 165 8.31 -3.73 0.29
CA PHE A 165 9.19 -4.34 -0.73
C PHE A 165 10.52 -3.61 -0.86
N LEU A 166 10.53 -2.29 -0.67
CA LEU A 166 11.72 -1.45 -0.71
C LEU A 166 12.44 -1.36 0.66
N ASN A 167 12.20 -2.32 1.56
CA ASN A 167 12.80 -2.39 2.90
C ASN A 167 12.63 -1.11 3.76
N ARG A 168 11.60 -0.30 3.50
CA ARG A 168 11.28 0.85 4.36
C ARG A 168 10.48 0.38 5.57
N LEU A 169 10.71 1.03 6.71
CA LEU A 169 10.12 0.70 8.02
C LEU A 169 10.33 -0.78 8.42
N GLU A 170 11.56 -1.27 8.33
CA GLU A 170 11.90 -2.65 8.68
C GLU A 170 11.38 -3.08 10.07
N GLY A 171 10.96 -4.34 10.14
CA GLY A 171 10.35 -4.92 11.34
C GLY A 171 8.86 -4.61 11.51
N CYS A 172 8.28 -3.72 10.70
CA CYS A 172 6.84 -3.58 10.60
C CYS A 172 6.24 -4.79 9.87
N SER A 173 5.10 -5.28 10.36
CA SER A 173 4.35 -6.35 9.69
C SER A 173 3.31 -5.79 8.72
N PHE A 174 2.97 -4.51 8.86
CA PHE A 174 2.02 -3.82 8.01
C PHE A 174 2.38 -2.34 7.94
N VAL A 175 2.31 -1.76 6.75
CA VAL A 175 2.57 -0.35 6.47
C VAL A 175 1.45 0.22 5.61
N LEU A 176 1.11 1.49 5.83
CA LEU A 176 0.21 2.29 5.00
C LEU A 176 0.92 3.59 4.60
N GLY A 177 0.66 4.06 3.37
CA GLY A 177 1.13 5.37 2.92
C GLY A 177 0.00 6.39 2.93
N LEU A 178 0.28 7.61 3.40
CA LEU A 178 -0.63 8.74 3.38
C LEU A 178 0.02 9.89 2.59
N PRO A 179 -0.25 9.99 1.28
CA PRO A 179 0.08 11.16 0.48
C PRO A 179 -0.74 12.36 0.95
N ILE A 180 -0.08 13.52 1.08
CA ILE A 180 -0.69 14.75 1.60
C ILE A 180 -0.53 15.84 0.55
N GLY A 181 -1.66 16.31 0.04
CA GLY A 181 -1.73 17.02 -1.23
C GLY A 181 -1.78 16.06 -2.42
N PRO A 182 -1.51 16.51 -3.65
CA PRO A 182 -1.03 17.85 -3.96
C PRO A 182 -2.13 18.89 -3.90
N VAL A 183 -1.74 20.16 -3.92
CA VAL A 183 -2.71 21.27 -3.91
C VAL A 183 -3.56 21.22 -5.19
N GLY A 184 -4.88 21.29 -5.01
CA GLY A 184 -5.85 21.23 -6.10
C GLY A 184 -7.19 20.73 -5.61
N GLN A 185 -8.11 20.53 -6.56
CA GLN A 185 -9.44 20.01 -6.27
C GLN A 185 -9.57 18.58 -6.78
N ASN A 186 -9.99 17.68 -5.90
CA ASN A 186 -10.27 16.28 -6.15
C ASN A 186 -9.10 15.54 -6.81
N ARG A 187 -7.85 15.84 -6.43
CA ARG A 187 -6.66 15.25 -7.07
C ARG A 187 -6.70 13.73 -6.97
N TRP A 188 -6.99 13.18 -5.79
CA TRP A 188 -7.06 11.73 -5.57
C TRP A 188 -8.37 11.06 -5.97
N PHE A 189 -9.43 11.85 -6.20
CA PHE A 189 -10.80 11.35 -6.36
C PHE A 189 -11.38 11.59 -7.75
N ASP A 190 -10.75 12.45 -8.57
CA ASP A 190 -11.12 12.66 -9.96
C ASP A 190 -10.84 11.39 -10.77
N ARG A 191 -11.88 10.94 -11.48
CA ARG A 191 -11.79 9.75 -12.33
C ARG A 191 -11.60 10.07 -13.81
N MET A 192 -11.69 11.33 -14.21
CA MET A 192 -11.56 11.73 -15.61
C MET A 192 -10.19 11.41 -16.23
N PRO A 193 -9.06 11.54 -15.51
CA PRO A 193 -7.75 11.16 -16.06
C PRO A 193 -7.71 9.69 -16.54
N TRP A 194 -8.43 8.78 -15.89
CA TRP A 194 -8.48 7.35 -16.27
C TRP A 194 -9.05 7.09 -17.65
N THR A 195 -9.89 7.99 -18.15
CA THR A 195 -10.46 7.85 -19.49
C THR A 195 -9.41 7.93 -20.60
N LYS A 196 -8.22 8.47 -20.27
CA LYS A 196 -7.09 8.64 -21.18
C LYS A 196 -6.02 7.54 -21.03
N VAL A 197 -6.03 6.81 -19.92
CA VAL A 197 -5.00 5.81 -19.56
C VAL A 197 -5.37 4.42 -20.09
N ILE A 198 -6.65 4.05 -19.98
CA ILE A 198 -7.19 2.76 -20.42
C ILE A 198 -8.25 2.99 -21.48
N ASN A 199 -8.23 2.19 -22.55
CA ASN A 199 -9.20 2.31 -23.64
C ASN A 199 -10.61 1.84 -23.20
N TYR A 200 -11.63 2.06 -24.04
CA TYR A 200 -13.02 1.73 -23.69
C TYR A 200 -13.21 0.24 -23.35
N GLU A 201 -12.61 -0.66 -24.13
CA GLU A 201 -12.72 -2.10 -23.92
C GLU A 201 -12.08 -2.53 -22.60
N GLN A 202 -10.88 -2.02 -22.29
CA GLN A 202 -10.19 -2.26 -21.02
C GLN A 202 -10.99 -1.74 -19.82
N ARG A 203 -11.65 -0.58 -19.96
CA ARG A 203 -12.56 -0.06 -18.93
C ARG A 203 -13.75 -0.98 -18.71
N MET A 204 -14.39 -1.43 -19.79
CA MET A 204 -15.52 -2.36 -19.71
C MET A 204 -15.09 -3.67 -19.07
N MET A 205 -13.94 -4.24 -19.45
CA MET A 205 -13.42 -5.47 -18.84
C MET A 205 -13.10 -5.28 -17.36
N THR A 206 -12.47 -4.17 -16.97
CA THR A 206 -12.18 -3.86 -15.56
C THR A 206 -13.47 -3.70 -14.74
N GLN A 207 -14.47 -3.01 -15.30
CA GLN A 207 -15.77 -2.82 -14.67
C GLN A 207 -16.53 -4.15 -14.53
N MET A 208 -16.50 -5.00 -15.56
CA MET A 208 -17.13 -6.32 -15.54
C MET A 208 -16.42 -7.29 -14.59
N ALA A 209 -15.09 -7.20 -14.44
CA ALA A 209 -14.35 -7.91 -13.40
C ALA A 209 -14.70 -7.37 -11.99
N GLY A 210 -15.11 -6.10 -11.89
CA GLY A 210 -15.50 -5.42 -10.65
C GLY A 210 -16.98 -5.56 -10.23
N ALA A 211 -17.88 -5.91 -11.15
CA ALA A 211 -19.33 -5.88 -10.97
C ALA A 211 -19.95 -7.05 -10.14
N PRO A 212 -19.44 -8.29 -10.16
CA PRO A 212 -20.01 -9.42 -9.40
C PRO A 212 -19.86 -9.32 -7.87
N ASN A 213 -19.33 -8.20 -7.37
CA ASN A 213 -18.66 -8.13 -6.08
C ASN A 213 -19.54 -7.69 -4.90
N LEU A 214 -20.83 -7.42 -5.09
CA LEU A 214 -21.64 -6.83 -4.02
C LEU A 214 -22.01 -7.80 -2.89
N PHE A 215 -21.85 -9.13 -3.04
CA PHE A 215 -22.10 -10.08 -1.92
C PHE A 215 -21.21 -11.34 -1.87
N MET A 216 -20.35 -11.62 -2.87
CA MET A 216 -19.69 -12.94 -2.98
C MET A 216 -18.15 -12.95 -3.00
N ALA A 217 -17.47 -11.79 -2.94
CA ALA A 217 -16.00 -11.73 -3.09
C ALA A 217 -15.33 -10.54 -2.36
N PHE A 218 -14.03 -10.65 -2.10
CA PHE A 218 -13.18 -9.53 -1.63
C PHE A 218 -12.58 -8.78 -2.82
N SER A 219 -12.71 -7.45 -2.85
CA SER A 219 -12.53 -6.60 -4.05
C SER A 219 -11.14 -5.98 -4.22
N GLY A 220 -10.18 -6.26 -3.34
CA GLY A 220 -8.91 -5.51 -3.31
C GLY A 220 -7.99 -5.68 -4.53
N GLY A 221 -8.06 -6.81 -5.24
CA GLY A 221 -7.11 -7.14 -6.32
C GLY A 221 -7.59 -6.87 -7.74
N GLY A 222 -8.84 -6.43 -7.95
CA GLY A 222 -9.46 -6.39 -9.29
C GLY A 222 -9.74 -7.77 -9.90
N ARG A 223 -9.39 -8.86 -9.20
CA ARG A 223 -9.71 -10.25 -9.51
C ARG A 223 -10.42 -10.89 -8.31
N PRO A 224 -11.75 -10.79 -8.23
CA PRO A 224 -12.49 -11.23 -7.05
C PRO A 224 -12.36 -12.75 -6.82
N ILE A 225 -11.89 -13.14 -5.63
CA ILE A 225 -11.98 -14.53 -5.14
C ILE A 225 -13.43 -14.78 -4.72
N VAL A 226 -14.06 -15.77 -5.32
CA VAL A 226 -15.44 -16.17 -5.06
C VAL A 226 -15.47 -17.09 -3.83
N LYS A 227 -16.29 -16.74 -2.84
CA LYS A 227 -16.49 -17.55 -1.61
C LYS A 227 -17.39 -18.77 -1.86
N THR A 228 -16.96 -19.67 -2.74
CA THR A 228 -17.72 -20.86 -3.12
C THR A 228 -17.67 -21.99 -2.09
N LYS A 229 -16.74 -21.94 -1.13
CA LYS A 229 -16.49 -23.01 -0.15
C LYS A 229 -16.12 -22.50 1.24
N PRO A 230 -16.29 -23.32 2.31
CA PRO A 230 -16.07 -22.89 3.70
C PRO A 230 -14.64 -22.41 4.00
N ARG A 231 -13.62 -23.04 3.42
CA ARG A 231 -12.19 -22.65 3.52
C ARG A 231 -11.67 -22.14 2.18
N TRP A 232 -12.35 -21.13 1.63
CA TRP A 232 -12.05 -20.56 0.31
C TRP A 232 -10.62 -19.99 0.18
N TRP A 233 -9.91 -19.77 1.30
CA TRP A 233 -8.52 -19.30 1.32
C TRP A 233 -7.48 -20.40 1.10
N GLU A 234 -7.83 -21.68 1.20
CA GLU A 234 -6.88 -22.79 1.00
C GLU A 234 -6.69 -23.16 -0.47
N GLU A 235 -7.71 -22.94 -1.28
CA GLU A 235 -7.71 -23.21 -2.72
C GLU A 235 -8.62 -22.17 -3.42
N PRO A 236 -8.13 -20.95 -3.65
CA PRO A 236 -8.97 -19.83 -4.06
C PRO A 236 -9.65 -20.05 -5.42
N THR A 237 -10.98 -19.92 -5.45
CA THR A 237 -11.78 -19.97 -6.68
C THR A 237 -11.97 -18.55 -7.20
N PHE A 238 -11.58 -18.27 -8.44
CA PHE A 238 -11.72 -16.95 -9.05
C PHE A 238 -12.85 -16.95 -10.08
N MET A 239 -13.54 -15.83 -10.24
CA MET A 239 -14.45 -15.65 -11.37
C MET A 239 -13.62 -15.39 -12.63
N LYS A 240 -13.79 -16.25 -13.65
CA LYS A 240 -13.12 -16.15 -14.95
C LYS A 240 -14.16 -15.83 -16.03
N MET A 241 -14.01 -14.71 -16.73
CA MET A 241 -14.53 -14.54 -18.11
C MET A 241 -13.35 -14.81 -19.06
N GLU A 242 -13.56 -15.60 -20.11
CA GLU A 242 -12.53 -16.24 -20.95
C GLU A 242 -11.97 -15.34 -22.08
N THR A 243 -10.79 -15.53 -22.69
CA THR A 243 -9.60 -16.40 -22.42
C THR A 243 -8.34 -15.85 -23.15
N ASP A 244 -7.15 -15.93 -22.54
CA ASP A 244 -5.85 -15.74 -23.22
C ASP A 244 -4.69 -16.41 -22.44
N GLU A 245 -4.02 -17.39 -23.04
CA GLU A 245 -2.84 -18.10 -22.49
C GLU A 245 -1.59 -17.21 -22.42
N PRO A 246 -1.27 -16.43 -23.47
CA PRO A 246 -0.25 -15.38 -23.43
C PRO A 246 -0.33 -14.45 -22.21
N TYR A 247 -1.54 -14.09 -21.77
CA TYR A 247 -1.72 -13.24 -20.60
C TYR A 247 -1.34 -13.93 -19.28
N MET A 248 -1.53 -15.25 -19.16
CA MET A 248 -1.12 -16.01 -17.98
C MET A 248 0.40 -16.11 -17.87
N GLU A 249 1.09 -16.27 -19.01
CA GLU A 249 2.56 -16.25 -19.08
C GLU A 249 3.11 -14.84 -18.77
N ALA A 250 2.49 -13.79 -19.32
CA ALA A 250 2.86 -12.40 -19.05
C ALA A 250 2.67 -12.01 -17.57
N MET A 251 1.71 -12.62 -16.87
CA MET A 251 1.48 -12.32 -15.46
C MET A 251 2.51 -12.98 -14.53
N ALA A 252 2.93 -14.21 -14.85
CA ALA A 252 4.00 -14.89 -14.13
C ALA A 252 5.35 -14.20 -14.38
N GLN A 253 5.63 -13.80 -15.62
CA GLN A 253 6.80 -12.99 -15.96
C GLN A 253 6.76 -11.63 -15.28
N GLY A 254 5.60 -10.95 -15.26
CA GLY A 254 5.44 -9.67 -14.58
C GLY A 254 5.70 -9.74 -13.07
N GLN A 255 5.32 -10.83 -12.39
CA GLN A 255 5.67 -11.04 -10.99
C GLN A 255 7.16 -11.29 -10.79
N ALA A 256 7.80 -12.07 -11.67
CA ALA A 256 9.24 -12.30 -11.62
C ALA A 256 10.03 -11.00 -11.85
N GLU A 257 9.66 -10.19 -12.84
CA GLU A 257 10.25 -8.86 -13.10
C GLU A 257 10.10 -7.91 -11.91
N VAL A 258 8.97 -7.97 -11.20
CA VAL A 258 8.74 -7.20 -9.97
C VAL A 258 9.74 -7.64 -8.90
N TYR A 259 9.89 -8.94 -8.66
CA TYR A 259 10.82 -9.46 -7.66
C TYR A 259 12.27 -9.13 -8.01
N GLU A 260 12.67 -9.26 -9.27
CA GLU A 260 14.03 -8.94 -9.73
C GLU A 260 14.36 -7.45 -9.50
N LYS A 261 13.49 -6.53 -9.92
CA LYS A 261 13.69 -5.09 -9.65
C LYS A 261 13.69 -4.75 -8.16
N ILE A 262 12.85 -5.41 -7.37
CA ILE A 262 12.84 -5.23 -5.90
C ILE A 262 14.19 -5.65 -5.32
N MET A 263 14.74 -6.78 -5.76
CA MET A 263 16.03 -7.30 -5.28
C MET A 263 17.19 -6.41 -5.72
N ASP A 264 17.14 -5.81 -6.91
CA ASP A 264 18.11 -4.81 -7.39
C ASP A 264 18.10 -3.55 -6.51
N TYR A 265 16.92 -2.95 -6.29
CA TYR A 265 16.78 -1.78 -5.42
C TYR A 265 17.16 -2.05 -3.95
N ALA A 266 16.93 -3.27 -3.48
CA ALA A 266 17.32 -3.69 -2.14
C ALA A 266 18.82 -4.05 -2.03
N GLY A 267 19.58 -4.04 -3.13
CA GLY A 267 21.02 -4.35 -3.15
C GLY A 267 21.33 -5.82 -2.85
N VAL A 268 20.41 -6.73 -3.20
CA VAL A 268 20.50 -8.16 -2.86
C VAL A 268 20.86 -9.01 -4.09
N LEU A 269 20.77 -8.44 -5.29
CA LEU A 269 21.29 -9.08 -6.50
C LEU A 269 22.82 -8.88 -6.59
N PRO A 270 23.58 -9.90 -7.02
CA PRO A 270 25.01 -9.76 -7.27
C PRO A 270 25.26 -8.66 -8.30
N THR A 271 26.19 -7.76 -8.01
CA THR A 271 26.67 -6.79 -9.01
C THR A 271 27.51 -7.50 -10.07
N GLU A 272 27.67 -6.89 -11.25
CA GLU A 272 28.58 -7.43 -12.29
C GLU A 272 30.02 -7.60 -11.79
N ASP A 273 30.41 -6.93 -10.71
CA ASP A 273 31.72 -7.08 -10.09
C ASP A 273 31.76 -8.25 -9.09
N ASP A 274 30.66 -8.55 -8.39
CA ASP A 274 30.53 -9.76 -7.55
C ASP A 274 30.61 -11.05 -8.38
N LEU A 275 30.05 -11.03 -9.60
CA LEU A 275 30.09 -12.16 -10.55
C LEU A 275 31.45 -12.36 -11.24
N LYS A 276 32.34 -11.36 -11.16
CA LYS A 276 33.73 -11.45 -11.66
C LYS A 276 34.69 -11.96 -10.59
N GLU A 277 34.39 -11.83 -9.31
CA GLU A 277 35.20 -12.39 -8.22
C GLU A 277 34.96 -13.89 -8.00
N GLU A 278 33.85 -14.44 -8.50
CA GLU A 278 33.53 -15.89 -8.43
C GLU A 278 34.02 -16.71 -9.65
N ASN A 279 34.77 -16.12 -10.59
CA ASN A 279 35.38 -16.83 -11.75
C ASN A 279 36.91 -16.82 -11.73
#